data_AF-A0A2N1CWU2-F1
#
_entry.id   AF-A0A2N1CWU2-F1
#
_cell.length_a   1.000
_cell.length_b   1.000
_cell.length_c   1.000
_cell.angle_alpha   90.00
_cell.angle_beta   90.00
_cell.angle_gamma   90.00
#
_symmetry.space_group_name_H-M   'P 1'
#
loop_
_entity.id
_entity.type
_entity.pdbx_description
1 polymer ?
#
loop_
_entity_poly.entity_id
_entity_poly.type
_entity_poly.pdbx_seq_one_letter_code
_entity_poly.pdbx_strand_id
1 'polypeptide(L)'
;IAHQKQQQWTPERFESWARKFGKSTEQFVIQLMQTKKHPEQSYRACMGILSLGKKFTDKRLEAACYRALATGVTRVNQVKAILEKGLDSQPLPEKQLDLLSEIDHQNIRGNHYYH
;
A
#
# COMPACT_ATOMS: atom_id res chain seq x y z
N ILE A 1 17.92 31.81 10.29
CA ILE A 1 16.86 31.08 11.03
C ILE A 1 16.34 29.99 10.10
N ALA A 2 16.78 28.74 10.32
CA ALA A 2 16.46 27.59 9.48
C ALA A 2 15.04 27.09 9.80
N HIS A 3 14.03 27.76 9.24
CA HIS A 3 12.64 27.32 9.37
C HIS A 3 12.38 26.13 8.45
N GLN A 4 12.44 24.95 9.06
CA GLN A 4 11.71 23.72 8.73
C GLN A 4 10.99 23.76 7.38
N LYS A 5 11.57 23.05 6.39
CA LYS A 5 10.81 22.55 5.24
C LYS A 5 9.66 21.72 5.81
N GLN A 6 8.50 22.34 6.02
CA GLN A 6 7.25 21.63 6.19
C GLN A 6 7.12 20.81 4.91
N GLN A 7 7.46 19.51 5.01
CA GLN A 7 7.36 18.58 3.89
C GLN A 7 5.87 18.39 3.64
N GLN A 8 5.28 19.31 2.88
CA GLN A 8 3.97 19.10 2.31
C GLN A 8 4.08 17.82 1.47
N TRP A 9 3.29 16.84 1.85
CA TRP A 9 3.16 15.59 1.13
C TRP A 9 2.39 15.88 -0.14
N THR A 10 3.02 15.65 -1.30
CA THR A 10 2.41 15.81 -2.62
C THR A 10 2.37 14.47 -3.35
N PRO A 11 1.44 14.27 -4.30
CA PRO A 11 1.34 13.03 -5.07
C PRO A 11 2.67 12.70 -5.78
N GLU A 12 3.29 13.69 -6.42
CA GLU A 12 4.55 13.53 -7.17
C GLU A 12 5.71 13.07 -6.26
N ARG A 13 5.70 13.46 -4.98
CA ARG A 13 6.70 12.97 -4.01
C ARG A 13 6.48 11.51 -3.66
N PHE A 14 5.24 11.08 -3.51
CA PHE A 14 4.93 9.67 -3.29
C PHE A 14 5.32 8.83 -4.48
N GLU A 15 5.04 9.29 -5.70
CA GLU A 15 5.44 8.63 -6.95
C GLU A 15 6.96 8.52 -7.06
N SER A 16 7.69 9.64 -6.88
CA SER A 16 9.15 9.65 -6.94
C SER A 16 9.80 8.76 -5.87
N TRP A 17 9.19 8.65 -4.68
CA TRP A 17 9.68 7.74 -3.65
C TRP A 17 9.36 6.28 -4.00
N ALA A 18 8.15 5.99 -4.45
CA ALA A 18 7.73 4.66 -4.88
C ALA A 18 8.62 4.11 -6.01
N ARG A 19 8.98 4.97 -6.96
CA ARG A 19 9.86 4.66 -8.09
C ARG A 19 11.24 4.13 -7.70
N LYS A 20 11.73 4.48 -6.50
CA LYS A 20 13.00 3.96 -5.98
C LYS A 20 12.95 2.46 -5.69
N PHE A 21 11.76 1.94 -5.37
CA PHE A 21 11.55 0.51 -5.15
C PHE A 21 11.30 -0.22 -6.48
N GLY A 22 10.52 0.41 -7.38
CA GLY A 22 10.33 -0.06 -8.75
C GLY A 22 9.03 0.45 -9.40
N LYS A 23 8.77 -0.02 -10.62
CA LYS A 23 7.66 0.45 -11.46
C LYS A 23 6.30 0.01 -10.93
N SER A 24 6.21 -1.21 -10.41
CA SER A 24 4.98 -1.78 -9.86
C SER A 24 4.60 -1.07 -8.57
N THR A 25 5.58 -0.73 -7.74
CA THR A 25 5.37 0.06 -6.53
C THR A 25 4.86 1.47 -6.86
N GLU A 26 5.46 2.13 -7.86
CA GLU A 26 5.00 3.43 -8.39
C GLU A 26 3.55 3.36 -8.87
N GLN A 27 3.23 2.39 -9.74
CA GLN A 27 1.87 2.22 -10.25
C GLN A 27 0.85 1.95 -9.15
N PHE A 28 1.18 1.12 -8.16
CA PHE A 28 0.29 0.85 -7.03
C PHE A 28 0.00 2.12 -6.21
N VAL A 29 1.01 2.95 -5.97
CA VAL A 29 0.85 4.22 -5.25
C VAL A 29 -0.01 5.20 -6.03
N ILE A 30 0.19 5.30 -7.35
CA ILE A 30 -0.65 6.12 -8.24
C ILE A 30 -2.11 5.65 -8.19
N GLN A 31 -2.34 4.35 -8.37
CA GLN A 31 -3.69 3.77 -8.35
C GLN A 31 -4.40 4.03 -7.01
N LEU A 32 -3.68 3.93 -5.90
CA LEU A 32 -4.21 4.20 -4.57
C LEU A 32 -4.64 5.67 -4.41
N MET A 33 -3.88 6.62 -4.97
CA MET A 33 -4.25 8.05 -4.97
C MET A 33 -5.44 8.34 -5.91
N GLN A 34 -5.49 7.67 -7.06
CA GLN A 34 -6.59 7.81 -8.03
C GLN A 34 -7.91 7.17 -7.57
N THR A 35 -7.85 6.18 -6.67
CA THR A 35 -9.04 5.49 -6.14
C THR A 35 -9.93 6.41 -5.29
N LYS A 36 -9.38 7.49 -4.72
CA LYS A 36 -10.12 8.45 -3.88
C LYS A 36 -10.32 9.76 -4.61
N LYS A 37 -11.47 10.41 -4.38
CA LYS A 37 -11.78 11.74 -4.91
C LYS A 37 -10.75 12.81 -4.48
N HIS A 38 -10.16 12.62 -3.30
CA HIS A 38 -9.14 13.50 -2.74
C HIS A 38 -7.88 12.67 -2.43
N PRO A 39 -6.74 12.93 -3.09
CA PRO A 39 -5.51 12.15 -2.93
C PRO A 39 -4.96 12.21 -1.49
N GLU A 40 -5.26 13.28 -0.75
CA GLU A 40 -4.85 13.44 0.65
C GLU A 40 -5.39 12.31 1.55
N GLN A 41 -6.54 11.73 1.20
CA GLN A 41 -7.11 10.59 1.91
C GLN A 41 -6.28 9.31 1.73
N SER A 42 -5.54 9.22 0.62
CA SER A 42 -4.68 8.09 0.28
C SER A 42 -3.24 8.24 0.79
N TYR A 43 -2.80 9.44 1.20
CA TYR A 43 -1.42 9.67 1.64
C TYR A 43 -0.99 8.78 2.81
N ARG A 44 -1.88 8.54 3.79
CA ARG A 44 -1.58 7.61 4.89
C ARG A 44 -1.35 6.18 4.39
N ALA A 45 -2.12 5.76 3.40
CA ALA A 45 -1.99 4.46 2.78
C ALA A 45 -0.70 4.39 1.92
N CYS A 46 -0.37 5.43 1.15
CA CYS A 46 0.89 5.53 0.41
C CYS A 46 2.10 5.45 1.35
N MET A 47 2.08 6.19 2.47
CA MET A 47 3.12 6.09 3.51
C MET A 47 3.20 4.67 4.09
N GLY A 48 2.06 4.01 4.31
CA GLY A 48 2.00 2.63 4.77
C GLY A 48 2.76 1.69 3.82
N ILE A 49 2.49 1.76 2.52
CA ILE A 49 3.20 0.96 1.50
C ILE A 49 4.70 1.25 1.51
N LEU A 50 5.09 2.52 1.43
CA LEU A 50 6.50 2.90 1.33
C LEU A 50 7.28 2.59 2.63
N SER A 51 6.59 2.51 3.77
CA SER A 51 7.17 2.05 5.03
C SER A 51 7.49 0.55 5.03
N LEU A 52 6.74 -0.26 4.26
CA LEU A 52 7.01 -1.69 4.13
C LEU A 52 8.36 -1.95 3.46
N GLY A 53 8.81 -1.09 2.55
CA GLY A 53 10.15 -1.18 1.94
C GLY A 53 11.30 -0.92 2.93
N LYS A 54 11.02 -0.39 4.12
CA LYS A 54 12.02 -0.34 5.21
C LYS A 54 12.03 -1.61 6.06
N LYS A 55 10.88 -2.28 6.18
CA LYS A 55 10.72 -3.53 6.96
C LYS A 55 11.12 -4.76 6.15
N PHE A 56 10.82 -4.74 4.86
CA PHE A 56 11.15 -5.75 3.86
C PHE A 56 12.17 -5.17 2.88
N THR A 57 12.68 -5.97 1.96
CA THR A 57 13.62 -5.47 0.94
C THR A 57 12.89 -4.83 -0.23
N ASP A 58 13.54 -3.89 -0.91
CA ASP A 58 12.97 -3.19 -2.08
C ASP A 58 12.46 -4.16 -3.14
N LYS A 59 13.22 -5.23 -3.41
CA LYS A 59 12.84 -6.29 -4.35
C LYS A 59 11.54 -7.00 -3.96
N ARG A 60 11.37 -7.28 -2.66
CA ARG A 60 10.17 -7.94 -2.15
C ARG A 60 8.96 -7.02 -2.20
N LEU A 61 9.13 -5.74 -1.87
CA LEU A 61 8.07 -4.76 -2.00
C LEU A 61 7.61 -4.64 -3.45
N GLU A 62 8.54 -4.54 -4.39
CA GLU A 62 8.23 -4.46 -5.82
C GLU A 62 7.48 -5.71 -6.32
N ALA A 63 7.93 -6.91 -5.94
CA ALA A 63 7.25 -8.16 -6.30
C ALA A 63 5.85 -8.28 -5.65
N ALA A 64 5.69 -7.80 -4.41
CA ALA A 64 4.40 -7.76 -3.75
C ALA A 64 3.43 -6.78 -4.41
N CYS A 65 3.88 -5.58 -4.77
CA CYS A 65 3.10 -4.60 -5.52
C CYS A 65 2.75 -5.10 -6.92
N TYR A 66 3.67 -5.78 -7.60
CA TYR A 66 3.40 -6.44 -8.88
C TYR A 66 2.28 -7.48 -8.76
N ARG A 67 2.38 -8.37 -7.77
CA ARG A 67 1.29 -9.33 -7.48
C ARG A 67 -0.01 -8.62 -7.15
N ALA A 68 0.03 -7.58 -6.32
CA ALA A 68 -1.15 -6.84 -5.92
C ALA A 68 -1.87 -6.21 -7.12
N LEU A 69 -1.13 -5.63 -8.06
CA LEU A 69 -1.69 -5.10 -9.32
C LEU A 69 -2.29 -6.23 -10.17
N ALA A 70 -1.58 -7.35 -10.32
CA ALA A 70 -2.05 -8.50 -11.09
C ALA A 70 -3.31 -9.15 -10.51
N THR A 71 -3.49 -9.11 -9.18
CA THR A 71 -4.67 -9.68 -8.48
C THR A 71 -5.76 -8.65 -8.17
N GLY A 72 -5.59 -7.39 -8.57
CA GLY A 72 -6.57 -6.32 -8.32
C GLY A 72 -6.67 -5.88 -6.86
N VAL A 73 -5.64 -6.13 -6.05
CA VAL A 73 -5.56 -5.63 -4.68
C VAL A 73 -5.45 -4.10 -4.68
N THR A 74 -6.24 -3.45 -3.85
CA THR A 74 -6.23 -1.99 -3.68
C THR A 74 -5.90 -1.53 -2.26
N ARG A 75 -5.76 -2.48 -1.32
CA ARG A 75 -5.59 -2.21 0.11
C ARG A 75 -4.17 -2.51 0.57
N VAL A 76 -3.60 -1.59 1.36
CA VAL A 76 -2.23 -1.70 1.91
C VAL A 76 -2.05 -2.92 2.81
N ASN A 77 -3.07 -3.25 3.62
CA ASN A 77 -3.04 -4.42 4.50
C ASN A 77 -2.88 -5.73 3.72
N GLN A 78 -3.44 -5.80 2.50
CA GLN A 78 -3.31 -6.99 1.66
C GLN A 78 -1.91 -7.10 1.06
N VAL A 79 -1.30 -5.98 0.65
CA VAL A 79 0.12 -5.97 0.22
C VAL A 79 1.04 -6.39 1.38
N LYS A 80 0.76 -5.91 2.60
CA LYS A 80 1.45 -6.35 3.80
C LYS A 80 1.28 -7.87 4.03
N ALA A 81 0.06 -8.39 3.88
CA ALA A 81 -0.20 -9.83 4.02
C ALA A 81 0.54 -10.67 2.96
N ILE A 82 0.64 -10.18 1.72
CA ILE A 82 1.46 -10.80 0.65
C ILE A 82 2.91 -10.93 1.11
N LEU A 83 3.49 -9.86 1.66
CA LEU A 83 4.86 -9.84 2.16
C LEU A 83 5.06 -10.73 3.40
N GLU A 84 4.13 -10.71 4.35
CA GLU A 84 4.24 -11.50 5.59
C GLU A 84 4.10 -13.00 5.32
N LYS A 85 3.26 -13.39 4.36
CA LYS A 85 3.09 -14.78 3.93
C LYS A 85 4.13 -15.23 2.90
N GLY A 86 5.04 -14.35 2.48
CA GLY A 86 6.04 -14.67 1.45
C GLY A 86 5.44 -15.00 0.09
N LEU A 87 4.19 -14.54 -0.15
CA LEU A 87 3.51 -14.79 -1.42
C LEU A 87 4.26 -14.10 -2.55
N ASP A 88 4.93 -12.97 -2.32
CA ASP A 88 5.70 -12.22 -3.30
C ASP A 88 6.66 -13.08 -4.16
N SER A 89 7.19 -14.18 -3.61
CA SER A 89 8.09 -15.11 -4.29
C SER A 89 7.41 -16.30 -5.00
N GLN A 90 6.11 -16.50 -4.80
CA GLN A 90 5.37 -17.59 -5.42
C GLN A 90 4.96 -17.24 -6.87
N PRO A 91 4.57 -18.21 -7.71
CA PRO A 91 3.89 -17.91 -8.97
C PRO A 91 2.60 -17.10 -8.72
N LEU A 92 2.24 -16.23 -9.66
CA LEU A 92 0.96 -15.53 -9.60
C LEU A 92 -0.16 -16.57 -9.63
N PRO A 93 -1.17 -16.47 -8.73
CA PRO A 93 -2.31 -17.36 -8.81
C PRO A 93 -3.01 -17.14 -10.16
N GLU A 94 -3.44 -18.23 -10.81
CA GLU A 94 -4.29 -18.17 -11.99
C GLU A 94 -5.63 -17.53 -11.60
N LYS A 95 -5.68 -16.21 -11.67
CA LYS A 95 -6.88 -15.36 -11.58
C LYS A 95 -7.87 -15.76 -10.48
N GLN A 96 -7.40 -15.90 -9.24
CA GLN A 96 -8.32 -16.04 -8.11
C GLN A 96 -8.76 -14.65 -7.63
N LEU A 97 -9.79 -14.13 -8.31
CA LEU A 97 -10.63 -13.06 -7.82
C LEU A 97 -11.26 -13.54 -6.48
N ASP A 98 -11.29 -12.67 -5.47
CA ASP A 98 -12.08 -12.83 -4.24
C ASP A 98 -11.66 -13.85 -3.15
N LEU A 99 -10.38 -14.03 -2.84
CA LEU A 99 -9.99 -14.59 -1.51
C LEU A 99 -9.46 -13.55 -0.50
N LEU A 100 -9.23 -12.32 -0.96
CA LEU A 100 -8.59 -11.26 -0.19
C LEU A 100 -9.49 -10.02 -0.01
N SER A 101 -10.62 -9.96 -0.69
CA SER A 101 -11.72 -9.02 -0.43
C SER A 101 -12.43 -9.31 0.90
N GLU A 102 -12.40 -10.57 1.35
CA GLU A 102 -13.03 -11.05 2.59
C GLU A 102 -12.30 -10.68 3.89
N ILE A 103 -11.14 -10.03 3.83
CA ILE A 103 -10.60 -9.38 5.03
C ILE A 103 -11.18 -7.96 5.12
N ASP A 104 -12.50 -7.92 5.28
CA ASP A 104 -13.19 -6.79 5.88
C ASP A 104 -12.83 -6.81 7.37
N HIS A 105 -11.77 -6.09 7.74
CA HIS A 105 -11.67 -5.67 9.13
C HIS A 105 -12.78 -4.65 9.33
N GLN A 106 -13.90 -5.14 9.86
CA GLN A 106 -14.91 -4.29 10.47
C GLN A 106 -14.21 -3.17 11.22
N ASN A 107 -14.68 -1.98 10.93
CA ASN A 107 -14.46 -0.78 11.69
C ASN A 107 -14.84 -1.06 13.16
N ILE A 108 -13.95 -1.65 13.97
CA ILE A 108 -14.07 -1.65 15.43
C ILE A 108 -13.72 -0.25 15.94
N ARG A 109 -14.62 0.68 15.61
CA ARG A 109 -14.87 1.91 16.34
C ARG A 109 -16.32 1.84 16.78
N GLY A 110 -16.52 1.17 17.91
CA GLY A 110 -17.83 0.99 18.53
C GLY A 110 -17.68 0.62 19.99
N ASN A 111 -17.35 1.61 20.81
CA ASN A 111 -18.03 1.83 22.09
C ASN A 111 -17.83 0.78 23.21
N HIS A 112 -16.65 0.78 23.87
CA HIS A 112 -16.57 0.30 25.25
C HIS A 112 -17.25 1.33 26.16
N TYR A 113 -18.56 1.18 26.36
CA TYR A 113 -19.24 1.74 27.52
C TYR A 113 -18.68 1.05 28.77
N TYR A 114 -18.25 1.84 29.75
CA TYR A 114 -18.09 1.36 31.11
C TYR A 114 -19.49 1.11 31.71
N HIS A 115 -19.57 0.05 32.53
CA HIS A 115 -20.70 -0.34 33.37
C HIS A 115 -21.21 0.80 34.25
#